data_AF-A0ABD2J3J9-F1
#
_entry.id   AF-A0ABD2J3J9-F1
#
_cell.length_a   1.000
_cell.length_b   1.000
_cell.length_c   1.000
_cell.angle_alpha   90.00
_cell.angle_beta   90.00
_cell.angle_gamma   90.00
#
_symmetry.space_group_name_H-M   'P 1'
#
loop_
_entity.id
_entity.type
_entity.pdbx_description
1 polymer ?
#
loop_
_entity_poly.entity_id
_entity_poly.type
_entity_poly.pdbx_seq_one_letter_code
_entity_poly.pdbx_strand_id
1 'polypeptide(L)'
;MMMLSPVVNQLHRVAFHEAGHAAACARNNDCTKILLVTAAAGVNANGMHYHGKTDIRARPLYNKNQLFAHLEYYIGSIVAEVAFFESFYGRGAQCDLAFAHLAAELIVCFLEDDGLQRVEFDFKKRCELPRRSTPEIRHRIGQHVVEAEQRLFAAYEDKNFKDRVEELALKVYNAEDKTLYGPEIYRILKKEE
;
A
#
# COMPACT_ATOMS: atom_id res chain seq x y z
N MET A 1 34.59 0.13 22.16
CA MET A 1 33.12 0.27 22.18
C MET A 1 32.67 0.34 20.72
N MET A 2 32.30 -0.79 20.12
CA MET A 2 31.84 -0.84 18.72
C MET A 2 30.37 -0.46 18.68
N MET A 3 30.02 0.61 17.95
CA MET A 3 28.63 0.89 17.60
C MET A 3 28.21 -0.13 16.53
N LEU A 4 27.35 -1.07 16.92
CA LEU A 4 26.61 -1.85 15.94
C LEU A 4 25.59 -0.90 15.30
N SER A 5 25.84 -0.47 14.07
CA SER A 5 24.78 0.02 13.20
C SER A 5 23.70 -1.08 13.16
N PRO A 6 22.43 -0.80 13.50
CA PRO A 6 21.43 -1.84 13.56
C PRO A 6 21.17 -2.29 12.12
N VAL A 7 21.69 -3.45 11.75
CA VAL A 7 21.24 -4.18 10.58
C VAL A 7 19.77 -4.51 10.85
N VAL A 8 18.86 -3.64 10.43
CA VAL A 8 17.42 -3.92 10.45
C VAL A 8 17.23 -5.23 9.71
N ASN A 9 16.71 -6.24 10.40
CA ASN A 9 16.42 -7.52 9.80
C ASN A 9 15.50 -7.27 8.59
N GLN A 10 15.93 -7.64 7.39
CA GLN A 10 15.19 -7.41 6.15
C GLN A 10 13.76 -7.97 6.24
N LEU A 11 13.58 -9.13 6.88
CA LEU A 11 12.26 -9.73 7.10
C LEU A 11 11.37 -8.86 8.00
N HIS A 12 11.95 -8.27 9.05
CA HIS A 12 11.22 -7.37 9.94
C HIS A 12 10.73 -6.14 9.17
N ARG A 13 11.59 -5.54 8.35
CA ARG A 13 11.20 -4.40 7.51
C ARG A 13 10.10 -4.75 6.52
N VAL A 14 10.20 -5.91 5.86
CA VAL A 14 9.16 -6.41 4.95
C VAL A 14 7.83 -6.59 5.68
N ALA A 15 7.83 -7.14 6.90
CA ALA A 15 6.59 -7.30 7.66
C ALA A 15 5.89 -5.95 7.93
N PHE A 16 6.65 -4.89 8.24
CA PHE A 16 6.12 -3.54 8.42
C PHE A 16 5.67 -2.90 7.11
N HIS A 17 6.40 -3.13 6.02
CA HIS A 17 6.01 -2.70 4.67
C HIS A 17 4.63 -3.25 4.30
N GLU A 18 4.43 -4.56 4.47
CA GLU A 18 3.17 -5.22 4.14
C GLU A 18 2.04 -4.87 5.13
N ALA A 19 2.37 -4.71 6.42
CA ALA A 19 1.41 -4.20 7.39
C ALA A 19 0.95 -2.77 7.03
N GLY A 20 1.81 -1.95 6.44
CA GLY A 20 1.49 -0.62 5.93
C GLY A 20 0.44 -0.64 4.82
N HIS A 21 0.58 -1.52 3.84
CA HIS A 21 -0.44 -1.77 2.81
C HIS A 21 -1.78 -2.16 3.43
N ALA A 22 -1.76 -3.13 4.35
CA ALA A 22 -2.96 -3.62 5.00
C ALA A 22 -3.65 -2.56 5.85
N ALA A 23 -2.90 -1.77 6.63
CA ALA A 23 -3.42 -0.70 7.47
C ALA A 23 -4.06 0.42 6.65
N ALA A 24 -3.40 0.86 5.57
CA ALA A 24 -3.94 1.85 4.64
C ALA A 24 -5.24 1.37 3.98
N CYS A 25 -5.31 0.08 3.61
CA CYS A 25 -6.52 -0.48 3.04
C CYS A 25 -7.65 -0.63 4.08
N ALA A 26 -7.34 -1.13 5.28
CA ALA A 26 -8.36 -1.42 6.29
C ALA A 26 -9.06 -0.15 6.82
N ARG A 27 -8.36 0.99 6.85
CA ARG A 27 -8.95 2.27 7.30
C ARG A 27 -9.89 2.91 6.28
N ASN A 28 -9.81 2.51 5.01
CA ASN A 28 -10.60 3.10 3.95
C ASN A 28 -11.73 2.13 3.54
N ASN A 29 -12.99 2.51 3.82
CA ASN A 29 -14.16 1.67 3.54
C ASN A 29 -14.38 1.39 2.04
N ASP A 30 -13.78 2.20 1.16
CA ASP A 30 -13.82 1.99 -0.29
C ASP A 30 -12.71 1.05 -0.78
N CYS A 31 -11.72 0.70 0.07
CA CYS A 31 -10.67 -0.25 -0.28
C CYS A 31 -11.27 -1.65 -0.53
N THR A 32 -10.57 -2.42 -1.35
CA THR A 32 -10.94 -3.81 -1.61
C THR A 32 -10.58 -4.70 -0.42
N LYS A 33 -11.27 -5.84 -0.29
CA LYS A 33 -11.09 -6.72 0.87
C LYS A 33 -9.68 -7.32 0.89
N ILE A 34 -8.98 -7.22 2.02
CA ILE A 34 -7.68 -7.87 2.24
C ILE A 34 -7.91 -9.37 2.38
N LEU A 35 -7.15 -10.14 1.61
CA LEU A 35 -7.19 -11.61 1.59
C LEU A 35 -6.09 -12.19 2.47
N LEU A 36 -4.88 -11.66 2.35
CA LEU A 36 -3.72 -12.06 3.14
C LEU A 36 -2.65 -10.96 3.18
N VAL A 37 -1.76 -11.09 4.16
CA VAL A 37 -0.51 -10.33 4.31
C VAL A 37 0.58 -11.36 4.56
N THR A 38 1.64 -11.36 3.76
CA THR A 38 2.79 -12.26 3.93
C THR A 38 4.10 -11.50 3.85
N ALA A 39 5.03 -11.81 4.75
CA ALA A 39 6.43 -11.36 4.68
C ALA A 39 7.37 -12.47 4.18
N ALA A 40 6.83 -13.51 3.53
CA ALA A 40 7.61 -14.57 2.91
C ALA A 40 7.94 -14.24 1.46
N ALA A 41 9.16 -14.58 1.05
CA ALA A 41 9.56 -14.46 -0.34
C ALA A 41 8.82 -15.49 -1.20
N GLY A 42 8.45 -15.10 -2.42
CA GLY A 42 7.74 -15.98 -3.35
C GLY A 42 7.86 -15.52 -4.80
N VAL A 43 7.14 -16.22 -5.68
CA VAL A 43 7.04 -15.91 -7.11
C VAL A 43 5.57 -15.74 -7.45
N ASN A 44 5.20 -14.64 -8.08
CA ASN A 44 3.82 -14.40 -8.50
C ASN A 44 3.50 -15.10 -9.84
N ALA A 45 2.23 -15.05 -10.26
CA ALA A 45 1.76 -15.71 -11.49
C ALA A 45 2.48 -15.24 -12.78
N ASN A 46 3.15 -14.09 -12.74
CA ASN A 46 3.92 -13.53 -13.87
C ASN A 46 5.42 -13.85 -13.76
N GLY A 47 5.83 -14.73 -12.84
CA GLY A 47 7.23 -15.09 -12.63
C GLY A 47 8.07 -14.04 -11.91
N MET A 48 7.48 -12.97 -11.38
CA MET A 48 8.23 -11.95 -10.63
C MET A 48 8.42 -12.37 -9.18
N HIS A 49 9.65 -12.27 -8.70
CA HIS A 49 9.99 -12.47 -7.29
C HIS A 49 9.45 -11.32 -6.44
N TYR A 50 8.95 -11.64 -5.26
CA TYR A 50 8.58 -10.68 -4.22
C TYR A 50 9.18 -11.13 -2.88
N HIS A 51 9.38 -10.18 -1.96
CA HIS A 51 9.87 -10.45 -0.60
C HIS A 51 8.75 -10.49 0.43
N GLY A 52 7.63 -9.84 0.12
CA GLY A 52 6.36 -9.89 0.83
C GLY A 52 5.23 -9.60 -0.14
N LYS A 53 3.99 -9.78 0.31
CA LYS A 53 2.80 -9.44 -0.45
C LYS A 53 1.61 -9.20 0.46
N THR A 54 0.90 -8.13 0.19
CA THR A 54 -0.48 -7.93 0.62
C THR A 54 -1.39 -8.21 -0.56
N ASP A 55 -2.29 -9.19 -0.43
CA ASP A 55 -3.25 -9.52 -1.49
C ASP A 55 -4.62 -8.95 -1.15
N ILE A 56 -5.21 -8.24 -2.10
CA ILE A 56 -6.53 -7.64 -1.99
C ILE A 56 -7.43 -8.15 -3.12
N ARG A 57 -8.73 -8.26 -2.84
CA ARG A 57 -9.70 -8.78 -3.81
C ARG A 57 -9.80 -7.84 -5.01
N ALA A 58 -9.40 -8.34 -6.19
CA ALA A 58 -9.50 -7.58 -7.43
C ALA A 58 -10.94 -7.08 -7.69
N ARG A 59 -11.03 -5.86 -8.24
CA ARG A 59 -12.25 -5.30 -8.82
C ARG A 59 -11.96 -4.88 -10.26
N PRO A 60 -12.91 -5.05 -11.19
CA PRO A 60 -12.73 -4.59 -12.56
C PRO A 60 -13.06 -3.10 -12.72
N LEU A 61 -13.89 -2.53 -11.85
CA LEU A 61 -14.47 -1.19 -12.03
C LEU A 61 -14.28 -0.34 -10.77
N TYR A 62 -13.75 0.87 -10.94
CA TYR A 62 -13.39 1.78 -9.85
C TYR A 62 -14.04 3.14 -9.99
N ASN A 63 -14.62 3.67 -8.91
CA ASN A 63 -14.97 5.09 -8.81
C ASN A 63 -13.79 5.91 -8.21
N LYS A 64 -13.97 7.22 -8.07
CA LYS A 64 -12.94 8.13 -7.53
C LYS A 64 -12.43 7.72 -6.15
N ASN A 65 -13.33 7.45 -5.21
CA ASN A 65 -12.95 7.07 -3.85
C ASN A 65 -12.19 5.74 -3.81
N GLN A 66 -12.59 4.78 -4.64
CA GLN A 66 -11.93 3.48 -4.73
C GLN A 66 -10.52 3.60 -5.33
N LEU A 67 -10.31 4.48 -6.30
CA LEU A 67 -8.96 4.77 -6.80
C LEU A 67 -8.11 5.49 -5.76
N PHE A 68 -8.68 6.41 -4.98
CA PHE A 68 -7.97 7.00 -3.83
C PHE A 68 -7.61 5.96 -2.78
N ALA A 69 -8.49 5.01 -2.49
CA ALA A 69 -8.19 3.91 -1.58
C ALA A 69 -7.05 3.03 -2.11
N HIS A 70 -6.99 2.81 -3.43
CA HIS A 70 -5.86 2.12 -4.07
C HIS A 70 -4.56 2.93 -4.02
N LEU A 71 -4.64 4.23 -4.25
CA LEU A 71 -3.50 5.14 -4.09
C LEU A 71 -2.94 5.09 -2.67
N GLU A 72 -3.80 5.24 -1.66
CA GLU A 72 -3.42 5.13 -0.24
C GLU A 72 -2.87 3.74 0.08
N TYR A 73 -3.47 2.67 -0.45
CA TYR A 73 -2.96 1.31 -0.31
C TYR A 73 -1.49 1.21 -0.73
N TYR A 74 -1.13 1.68 -1.93
CA TYR A 74 0.25 1.57 -2.42
C TYR A 74 1.23 2.48 -1.67
N ILE A 75 0.82 3.69 -1.27
CA ILE A 75 1.67 4.60 -0.49
C ILE A 75 1.81 4.15 0.97
N GLY A 76 0.85 3.36 1.47
CA GLY A 76 0.81 2.88 2.86
C GLY A 76 2.07 2.14 3.31
N SER A 77 2.71 1.38 2.42
CA SER A 77 3.94 0.66 2.75
C SER A 77 5.13 1.59 2.99
N ILE A 78 5.26 2.63 2.17
CA ILE A 78 6.31 3.65 2.28
C ILE A 78 6.13 4.47 3.56
N VAL A 79 4.89 4.92 3.81
CA VAL A 79 4.58 5.71 5.00
C VAL A 79 4.82 4.89 6.28
N ALA A 80 4.45 3.61 6.29
CA ALA A 80 4.75 2.72 7.40
C ALA A 80 6.25 2.62 7.66
N GLU A 81 7.06 2.37 6.62
CA GLU A 81 8.50 2.28 6.77
C GLU A 81 9.10 3.56 7.36
N VAL A 82 8.69 4.73 6.87
CA VAL A 82 9.18 6.01 7.38
C VAL A 82 8.72 6.23 8.83
N ALA A 83 7.48 5.90 9.17
CA ALA A 83 6.92 6.10 10.50
C ALA A 83 7.56 5.22 11.60
N PHE A 84 8.11 4.06 11.24
CA PHE A 84 8.73 3.11 12.17
C PHE A 84 10.25 3.05 12.11
N PHE A 85 10.87 3.31 10.96
CA PHE A 85 12.31 3.19 10.76
C PHE A 85 13.00 4.50 10.38
N GLU A 86 12.27 5.62 10.35
CA GLU A 86 12.75 6.96 9.99
C GLU A 86 13.48 6.98 8.62
N SER A 87 13.20 5.98 7.78
CA SER A 87 13.88 5.75 6.51
C SER A 87 13.03 4.89 5.59
N PHE A 88 13.29 4.99 4.29
CA PHE A 88 12.67 4.18 3.26
C PHE A 88 13.70 3.30 2.54
N TYR A 89 13.40 2.01 2.29
CA TYR A 89 14.30 1.12 1.56
C TYR A 89 14.08 1.23 0.04
N GLY A 90 14.87 2.14 -0.56
CA GLY A 90 14.72 2.71 -1.90
C GLY A 90 14.25 1.84 -3.07
N ARG A 91 14.58 0.53 -3.13
CA ARG A 91 14.23 -0.32 -4.28
C ARG A 91 12.98 -1.16 -4.09
N GLY A 92 12.56 -1.43 -2.85
CA GLY A 92 11.42 -2.30 -2.55
C GLY A 92 10.09 -1.74 -3.06
N ALA A 93 9.82 -0.46 -2.80
CA ALA A 93 8.55 0.16 -3.16
C ALA A 93 8.52 0.82 -4.56
N GLN A 94 9.48 0.53 -5.45
CA GLN A 94 9.43 1.08 -6.82
C GLN A 94 8.16 0.64 -7.56
N CYS A 95 7.74 -0.61 -7.34
CA CYS A 95 6.48 -1.11 -7.89
C CYS A 95 5.28 -0.37 -7.28
N ASP A 96 5.28 -0.12 -5.97
CA ASP A 96 4.18 0.55 -5.29
C ASP A 96 4.06 2.01 -5.74
N LEU A 97 5.17 2.74 -5.86
CA LEU A 97 5.18 4.09 -6.42
C LEU A 97 4.62 4.13 -7.84
N ALA A 98 4.98 3.15 -8.69
CA ALA A 98 4.46 3.07 -10.04
C ALA A 98 2.93 2.84 -10.05
N PHE A 99 2.42 1.98 -9.18
CA PHE A 99 0.98 1.73 -9.08
C PHE A 99 0.20 2.85 -8.37
N ALA A 100 0.80 3.53 -7.40
CA ALA A 100 0.28 4.75 -6.80
C ALA A 100 0.13 5.85 -7.87
N HIS A 101 1.19 6.08 -8.65
CA HIS A 101 1.16 7.02 -9.77
C HIS A 101 0.06 6.68 -10.77
N LEU A 102 -0.07 5.39 -11.11
CA LEU A 102 -1.10 4.90 -12.02
C LEU A 102 -2.52 5.14 -11.48
N ALA A 103 -2.77 4.89 -10.19
CA ALA A 103 -4.07 5.18 -9.57
C ALA A 103 -4.40 6.68 -9.62
N ALA A 104 -3.42 7.54 -9.35
CA ALA A 104 -3.57 9.00 -9.44
C ALA A 104 -3.76 9.48 -10.89
N GLU A 105 -3.08 8.88 -11.87
CA GLU A 105 -3.29 9.14 -13.29
C GLU A 105 -4.71 8.77 -13.73
N LEU A 106 -5.23 7.64 -13.26
CA LEU A 106 -6.62 7.24 -13.53
C LEU A 106 -7.64 8.23 -12.96
N ILE A 107 -7.37 8.79 -11.77
CA ILE A 107 -8.22 9.84 -11.17
C ILE A 107 -8.21 11.09 -12.04
N VAL A 108 -7.03 11.62 -12.35
CA VAL A 108 -6.89 12.90 -13.07
C VAL A 108 -7.42 12.79 -14.50
N CYS A 109 -6.90 11.85 -15.27
CA CYS A 109 -7.16 11.80 -16.71
C CYS A 109 -8.59 11.37 -17.03
N PHE A 110 -9.12 10.40 -16.30
CA PHE A 110 -10.39 9.77 -16.67
C PHE A 110 -11.58 10.26 -15.84
N LEU A 111 -11.41 10.39 -14.53
CA LEU A 111 -12.52 10.79 -13.66
C LEU A 111 -12.69 12.31 -13.56
N GLU A 112 -11.59 13.07 -13.56
CA GLU A 112 -11.64 14.52 -13.47
C GLU A 112 -11.72 15.19 -14.85
N ASP A 113 -10.81 14.86 -15.76
CA ASP A 113 -10.71 15.53 -17.07
C ASP A 113 -11.75 15.00 -18.06
N ASP A 114 -11.84 13.67 -18.26
CA ASP A 114 -12.85 13.06 -19.14
C ASP A 114 -14.24 12.98 -18.49
N GLY A 115 -14.36 13.30 -17.18
CA GLY A 115 -15.62 13.35 -16.45
C GLY A 115 -16.31 11.99 -16.26
N LEU A 116 -15.57 10.88 -16.38
CA LEU A 116 -16.13 9.55 -16.17
C LEU A 116 -16.54 9.36 -14.70
N GLN A 117 -17.61 8.60 -14.47
CA GLN A 117 -18.00 8.23 -13.10
C GLN A 117 -17.20 7.05 -12.56
N ARG A 118 -16.74 6.17 -13.46
CA ARG A 118 -15.99 4.95 -13.14
C ARG A 118 -15.00 4.62 -14.25
N VAL A 119 -13.91 3.94 -13.90
CA VAL A 119 -12.92 3.42 -14.83
C VAL A 119 -12.81 1.91 -14.69
N GLU A 120 -12.83 1.20 -15.82
CA GLU A 120 -12.52 -0.22 -15.86
C GLU A 120 -10.99 -0.39 -15.95
N PHE A 121 -10.40 -1.09 -14.98
CA PHE A 121 -8.96 -1.27 -14.93
C PHE A 121 -8.57 -2.56 -14.19
N ASP A 122 -7.47 -3.19 -14.60
CA ASP A 122 -6.91 -4.36 -13.92
C ASP A 122 -5.47 -4.09 -13.46
N PHE A 123 -5.31 -3.76 -12.18
CA PHE A 123 -4.01 -3.53 -11.56
C PHE A 123 -3.08 -4.76 -11.62
N LYS A 124 -3.60 -5.97 -11.84
CA LYS A 124 -2.76 -7.18 -11.97
C LYS A 124 -2.11 -7.32 -13.33
N LYS A 125 -2.70 -6.74 -14.38
CA LYS A 125 -2.26 -6.95 -15.77
C LYS A 125 -1.32 -5.86 -16.32
N ARG A 126 -1.01 -4.81 -15.53
CA ARG A 126 -0.17 -3.67 -15.95
C ARG A 126 -0.52 -3.23 -17.38
N CYS A 127 -1.74 -2.75 -17.60
CA CYS A 127 -2.07 -2.19 -18.90
C CYS A 127 -1.36 -0.83 -19.07
N GLU A 128 -0.68 -0.64 -20.19
CA GLU A 128 -0.16 0.67 -20.58
C GLU A 128 -1.35 1.62 -20.78
N LEU A 129 -1.47 2.61 -19.91
CA LEU A 129 -2.40 3.71 -20.17
C LEU A 129 -1.84 4.59 -21.29
N PRO A 130 -2.70 5.11 -22.17
CA PRO A 130 -2.28 6.10 -23.15
C PRO A 130 -1.75 7.33 -22.39
N ARG A 131 -0.44 7.60 -22.50
CA ARG A 131 0.23 8.68 -21.78
C ARG A 131 -0.35 10.03 -22.20
N ARG A 132 -1.22 10.61 -21.38
CA ARG A 132 -1.57 12.03 -21.43
C ARG A 132 -0.72 12.75 -20.39
N SER A 133 0.52 13.10 -20.75
CA SER A 133 1.48 13.67 -19.79
C SER A 133 1.85 15.10 -20.16
N THR A 134 0.98 16.06 -19.85
CA THR A 134 1.37 17.48 -19.81
C THR A 134 1.97 17.81 -18.44
N PRO A 135 2.76 18.89 -18.30
CA PRO A 135 3.26 19.36 -17.00
C PRO A 135 2.14 19.56 -15.97
N GLU A 136 0.99 20.07 -16.39
CA GLU A 136 -0.18 20.33 -15.55
C GLU A 136 -0.81 19.03 -15.04
N ILE A 137 -0.96 18.03 -15.90
CA ILE A 137 -1.44 16.69 -15.50
C ILE A 137 -0.48 16.06 -14.51
N ARG A 138 0.84 16.11 -14.78
CA ARG A 138 1.85 15.60 -13.85
C ARG A 138 1.82 16.28 -12.49
N HIS A 139 1.60 17.60 -12.47
CA HIS A 139 1.48 18.36 -11.23
C HIS A 139 0.28 17.87 -10.40
N ARG A 140 -0.90 17.73 -11.01
CA ARG A 140 -2.11 17.23 -10.35
C ARG A 140 -1.97 15.79 -9.86
N ILE A 141 -1.34 14.92 -10.65
CA ILE A 141 -1.01 13.55 -10.22
C ILE A 141 -0.14 13.61 -8.95
N GLY A 142 0.89 14.47 -8.95
CA GLY A 142 1.75 14.68 -7.78
C GLY A 142 0.99 15.18 -6.56
N GLN A 143 0.03 16.10 -6.73
CA GLN A 143 -0.82 16.60 -5.65
C GLN A 143 -1.61 15.47 -4.99
N HIS A 144 -2.26 14.60 -5.77
CA HIS A 144 -3.02 13.46 -5.21
C HIS A 144 -2.13 12.50 -4.41
N VAL A 145 -0.92 12.22 -4.89
CA VAL A 145 0.05 11.36 -4.18
C VAL A 145 0.47 11.99 -2.86
N VAL A 146 0.82 13.28 -2.86
CA VAL A 146 1.21 14.02 -1.64
C VAL A 146 0.05 14.11 -0.64
N GLU A 147 -1.17 14.35 -1.10
CA GLU A 147 -2.35 14.38 -0.24
C GLU A 147 -2.64 13.01 0.40
N ALA A 148 -2.44 11.91 -0.34
CA ALA A 148 -2.54 10.56 0.21
C ALA A 148 -1.46 10.29 1.27
N GLU A 149 -0.22 10.67 0.99
CA GLU A 149 0.91 10.57 1.92
C GLU A 149 0.64 11.35 3.22
N GLN A 150 0.24 12.62 3.13
CA GLN A 150 -0.08 13.46 4.29
C GLN A 150 -1.20 12.87 5.15
N ARG A 151 -2.28 12.37 4.53
CA ARG A 151 -3.39 11.71 5.24
C ARG A 151 -2.96 10.42 5.94
N LEU A 152 -1.99 9.69 5.37
CA LEU A 152 -1.45 8.50 5.99
C LEU A 152 -0.53 8.87 7.16
N PHE A 153 0.40 9.81 7.00
CA PHE A 153 1.24 10.27 8.10
C PHE A 153 0.43 10.78 9.29
N ALA A 154 -0.60 11.59 9.04
CA ALA A 154 -1.50 12.06 10.09
C ALA A 154 -2.20 10.92 10.85
N ALA A 155 -2.46 9.78 10.21
CA ALA A 155 -2.99 8.61 10.91
C ALA A 155 -1.93 7.87 11.75
N TYR A 156 -0.66 7.87 11.32
CA TYR A 156 0.43 7.32 12.12
C TYR A 156 0.79 8.15 13.36
N GLU A 157 0.31 9.40 13.44
CA GLU A 157 0.35 10.20 14.67
C GLU A 157 -0.62 9.69 15.75
N ASP A 158 -1.71 9.01 15.37
CA ASP A 158 -2.58 8.32 16.33
C ASP A 158 -1.88 7.06 16.85
N LYS A 159 -1.50 7.11 18.14
CA LYS A 159 -0.87 6.00 18.83
C LYS A 159 -1.64 4.69 18.67
N ASN A 160 -2.97 4.71 18.74
CA ASN A 160 -3.76 3.48 18.60
C ASN A 160 -3.67 2.87 17.21
N PHE A 161 -3.60 3.71 16.17
CA PHE A 161 -3.41 3.23 14.81
C PHE A 161 -2.01 2.64 14.64
N LYS A 162 -0.99 3.39 15.08
CA LYS A 162 0.42 2.96 15.04
C LYS A 162 0.64 1.63 15.77
N ASP A 163 0.16 1.50 17.01
CA ASP A 163 0.28 0.29 17.81
C ASP A 163 -0.35 -0.94 17.12
N ARG A 164 -1.47 -0.77 16.40
CA ARG A 164 -2.11 -1.86 15.63
C ARG A 164 -1.32 -2.26 14.39
N VAL A 165 -0.71 -1.30 13.70
CA VAL A 165 0.16 -1.62 12.55
C VAL A 165 1.39 -2.38 13.03
N GLU A 166 1.98 -1.96 14.14
CA GLU A 166 3.09 -2.67 14.79
C GLU A 166 2.67 -4.08 15.22
N GLU A 167 1.52 -4.24 15.88
CA GLU A 167 0.99 -5.55 16.27
C GLU A 167 0.84 -6.47 15.05
N LEU A 168 0.23 -5.97 13.96
CA LEU A 168 0.07 -6.73 12.73
C LEU A 168 1.42 -7.17 12.16
N ALA A 169 2.37 -6.24 12.05
CA ALA A 169 3.70 -6.52 11.52
C ALA A 169 4.44 -7.58 12.36
N LEU A 170 4.39 -7.47 13.69
CA LEU A 170 5.01 -8.43 14.60
C LEU A 170 4.33 -9.80 14.53
N LYS A 171 3.01 -9.88 14.36
CA LYS A 171 2.32 -11.16 14.17
C LYS A 171 2.69 -11.83 12.84
N VAL A 172 2.75 -11.07 11.75
CA VAL A 172 3.24 -11.57 10.44
C VAL A 172 4.69 -12.04 10.57
N TYR A 173 5.56 -11.25 11.20
CA TYR A 173 6.97 -11.60 11.40
C TYR A 173 7.17 -12.89 12.21
N ASN A 174 6.31 -13.13 13.22
CA ASN A 174 6.42 -14.29 14.10
C ASN A 174 5.66 -15.53 13.63
N ALA A 175 4.68 -15.40 12.73
CA ALA A 175 3.94 -16.54 12.16
C ALA A 175 4.89 -17.58 11.53
N GLU A 176 4.54 -18.87 11.62
CA GLU A 176 5.38 -19.97 11.13
C GLU A 176 5.69 -19.82 9.63
N ASP A 177 4.67 -19.55 8.82
CA ASP A 177 4.72 -19.31 7.38
C ASP A 177 4.84 -17.83 7.00
N LYS A 178 5.07 -16.96 8.00
CA LYS A 178 5.11 -15.50 7.86
C LYS A 178 3.87 -14.90 7.20
N THR A 179 2.70 -15.52 7.35
CA THR A 179 1.46 -15.13 6.67
C THR A 179 0.30 -15.02 7.64
N LEU A 180 -0.53 -14.00 7.46
CA LEU A 180 -1.83 -13.86 8.11
C LEU A 180 -2.95 -13.70 7.08
N TYR A 181 -4.17 -14.07 7.44
CA TYR A 181 -5.34 -14.04 6.55
C TYR A 181 -6.37 -13.00 6.96
N GLY A 182 -7.21 -12.59 6.00
CA GLY A 182 -8.14 -11.46 6.11
C GLY A 182 -8.85 -11.30 7.46
N PRO A 183 -9.56 -12.30 8.00
CA PRO A 183 -10.30 -12.16 9.27
C PRO A 183 -9.42 -11.75 10.46
N GLU A 184 -8.22 -12.31 10.56
CA GLU A 184 -7.28 -11.97 11.63
C GLU A 184 -6.71 -10.56 11.45
N ILE A 185 -6.37 -10.20 10.20
CA ILE A 185 -5.90 -8.86 9.86
C ILE A 185 -6.93 -7.80 10.25
N TYR A 186 -8.21 -8.00 9.93
CA TYR A 186 -9.28 -7.08 10.30
C TYR A 186 -9.53 -7.03 11.81
N ARG A 187 -9.43 -8.16 12.52
CA ARG A 187 -9.53 -8.18 14.00
C ARG A 187 -8.47 -7.26 14.63
N ILE A 188 -7.23 -7.34 14.17
CA ILE A 188 -6.13 -6.51 14.66
C ILE A 188 -6.36 -5.04 14.31
N LEU A 189 -6.62 -4.74 13.04
CA LEU A 189 -6.67 -3.35 12.56
C LEU A 189 -7.95 -2.61 12.94
N LYS A 190 -9.10 -3.30 13.01
CA LYS A 190 -10.42 -2.69 13.28
C LYS A 190 -10.95 -2.90 14.70
N LYS A 191 -10.35 -3.78 15.52
CA LYS A 191 -10.93 -4.24 16.79
C LYS A 191 -12.36 -4.79 16.64
N GLU A 192 -12.58 -5.62 15.63
CA GLU A 192 -13.83 -6.38 15.53
C GLU A 192 -13.74 -7.56 16.53
N GLU A 193 -14.55 -7.51 17.60
CA GLU A 193 -14.71 -8.60 18.59
C GLU A 193 -15.36 -9.85 17.97
#